data_AF-A0A7V8GBF6-F1
#
_entry.id   AF-A0A7V8GBF6-F1
#
_cell.length_a   1.000
_cell.length_b   1.000
_cell.length_c   1.000
_cell.angle_alpha   90.00
_cell.angle_beta   90.00
_cell.angle_gamma   90.00
#
_symmetry.space_group_name_H-M   'P 1'
#
loop_
_entity.id
_entity.type
_entity.pdbx_description
1 polymer ?
#
loop_
_entity_poly.entity_id
_entity_poly.type
_entity_poly.pdbx_seq_one_letter_code
_entity_poly.pdbx_strand_id
1 'polypeptide(L)'
;MPGPNVINLALMIGDRYFGLRGALAAVAGMLTVPLFVILALAVLYAHYAGNPQVAGALRGMGAVSGGLIAATGIKLIPQLRKHPLGFATCLAFVALVFGAIAWARIPLGWVLLVLGGVACGWTWKKIAP
;
A
#
# COMPACT_ATOMS: atom_id res chain seq x y z
N MET A 1 17.82 -10.35 7.55
CA MET A 1 16.85 -9.54 8.32
C MET A 1 16.10 -8.69 7.30
N PRO A 2 14.77 -8.80 7.17
CA PRO A 2 14.05 -8.11 6.10
C PRO A 2 14.31 -6.63 6.28
N GLY A 3 15.06 -6.02 5.34
CA GLY A 3 15.41 -4.60 5.38
C GLY A 3 14.14 -3.79 5.56
N PRO A 4 13.89 -3.15 6.72
CA PRO A 4 12.55 -2.73 7.05
C PRO A 4 12.30 -1.33 6.48
N ASN A 5 11.13 -1.15 5.88
CA ASN A 5 10.56 0.17 5.66
C ASN A 5 10.61 0.97 6.99
N VAL A 6 10.72 2.30 6.92
CA VAL A 6 10.84 3.21 8.07
C VAL A 6 9.81 2.90 9.17
N ILE A 7 8.58 2.52 8.77
CA ILE A 7 7.50 2.08 9.66
C ILE A 7 7.89 0.85 10.50
N ASN A 8 8.50 -0.17 9.89
CA ASN A 8 8.85 -1.41 10.57
C ASN A 8 10.05 -1.20 11.52
N LEU A 9 11.00 -0.31 11.16
CA LEU A 9 12.04 0.13 12.10
C LEU A 9 11.45 0.85 13.31
N ALA A 10 10.52 1.78 13.09
CA ALA A 10 9.86 2.50 14.18
C ALA A 10 9.05 1.56 15.10
N LEU A 11 8.40 0.55 14.53
CA LEU A 11 7.72 -0.51 15.29
C LEU A 11 8.69 -1.32 16.14
N MET A 12 9.80 -1.81 15.56
CA MET A 12 10.81 -2.57 16.32
C MET A 12 11.42 -1.75 17.45
N ILE A 13 11.66 -0.45 17.22
CA ILE A 13 12.17 0.47 18.22
C ILE A 13 11.11 0.70 19.31
N GLY A 14 9.87 1.03 18.94
CA GLY A 14 8.78 1.26 19.89
C GLY A 14 8.46 0.03 20.74
N ASP A 15 8.45 -1.16 20.13
CA ASP A 15 8.26 -2.44 20.81
C ASP A 15 9.39 -2.72 21.82
N ARG A 16 10.64 -2.44 21.46
CA ARG A 16 11.79 -2.69 22.33
C ARG A 16 11.80 -1.84 23.61
N TYR A 17 11.30 -0.60 23.58
CA TYR A 17 11.34 0.30 24.74
C TYR A 17 10.07 0.24 25.62
N PHE A 18 8.88 0.00 25.06
CA PHE A 18 7.60 0.03 25.80
C PHE A 18 6.59 -1.04 25.33
N GLY A 19 7.06 -2.08 24.63
CA GLY A 19 6.20 -3.15 24.07
C GLY A 19 5.14 -2.61 23.11
N LEU A 20 3.97 -3.24 23.12
CA LEU A 20 2.81 -2.88 22.28
C LEU A 20 2.41 -1.40 22.36
N ARG A 21 2.49 -0.79 23.55
CA ARG A 21 2.13 0.62 23.74
C ARG A 21 3.16 1.55 23.08
N GLY A 22 4.44 1.18 23.13
CA GLY A 22 5.52 1.92 22.47
C GLY A 22 5.49 1.79 20.95
N ALA A 23 5.18 0.60 20.43
CA ALA A 23 4.97 0.39 19.00
C ALA A 23 3.80 1.23 18.45
N LEU A 24 2.66 1.23 19.16
CA LEU A 24 1.51 2.07 18.78
C LEU A 24 1.84 3.56 18.85
N ALA A 25 2.55 4.01 19.89
CA ALA A 25 2.98 5.40 20.02
C ALA A 25 3.95 5.82 18.91
N ALA A 26 4.88 4.95 18.51
CA ALA A 26 5.83 5.21 17.43
C ALA A 26 5.13 5.34 16.06
N VAL A 27 4.18 4.46 15.77
CA VAL A 27 3.37 4.55 14.54
C VAL A 27 2.47 5.78 14.57
N ALA A 28 1.81 6.05 15.70
CA ALA A 28 0.98 7.24 15.87
C ALA A 28 1.82 8.51 15.62
N GLY A 29 2.98 8.65 16.27
CA GLY A 29 3.88 9.79 16.07
C GLY A 29 4.33 9.95 14.61
N MET A 30 4.63 8.85 13.91
CA MET A 30 5.00 8.88 12.49
C MET A 30 3.87 9.34 11.58
N LEU A 31 2.61 8.99 11.91
CA LEU A 31 1.43 9.40 11.15
C LEU A 31 0.97 10.82 11.50
N THR A 32 1.20 11.28 12.73
CA THR A 32 0.79 12.61 13.20
C THR A 32 1.40 13.72 12.34
N VAL A 33 2.69 13.65 12.02
CA VAL A 33 3.37 14.68 11.21
C VAL A 33 2.73 14.85 9.82
N PRO A 34 2.62 13.81 8.97
CA PRO A 34 1.98 13.95 7.66
C PRO A 34 0.49 14.32 7.76
N LEU A 35 -0.22 13.85 8.79
CA LEU A 35 -1.62 14.27 9.04
C LEU A 35 -1.73 15.77 9.29
N PHE A 36 -0.88 16.33 10.16
CA PHE A 36 -0.86 17.78 10.42
C PHE A 36 -0.51 18.57 9.16
N VAL A 37 0.46 18.11 8.37
CA VAL A 37 0.83 18.76 7.09
C VAL A 37 -0.35 18.76 6.12
N ILE A 38 -1.02 17.63 5.92
CA ILE A 38 -2.19 17.53 5.03
C ILE A 38 -3.35 18.39 5.53
N LEU A 39 -3.60 18.41 6.85
CA LEU A 39 -4.65 19.24 7.43
C LEU A 39 -4.35 20.74 7.25
N ALA A 40 -3.11 21.16 7.48
CA ALA A 40 -2.68 22.54 7.23
C ALA A 40 -2.83 22.92 5.75
N LEU A 41 -2.43 22.03 4.84
CA LEU A 41 -2.65 22.20 3.40
C LEU A 41 -4.14 22.27 3.04
N ALA A 42 -5.00 21.50 3.68
CA ALA A 42 -6.44 21.52 3.45
C ALA A 42 -7.07 22.85 3.90
N VAL A 43 -6.66 23.39 5.05
CA VAL A 43 -7.11 24.71 5.53
C VAL A 43 -6.62 25.81 4.57
N LEU A 44 -5.35 25.75 4.15
CA LEU A 44 -4.80 26.68 3.18
C LEU A 44 -5.53 26.57 1.82
N TYR A 45 -5.86 25.35 1.39
CA TYR A 45 -6.66 25.11 0.19
C TYR A 45 -8.04 25.74 0.28
N ALA A 46 -8.73 25.64 1.42
CA ALA A 46 -10.04 26.26 1.61
C ALA A 46 -10.01 27.79 1.41
N HIS A 47 -8.90 28.45 1.76
CA HIS A 47 -8.72 29.89 1.53
C HIS A 47 -8.39 30.26 0.07
N TYR A 48 -7.76 29.36 -0.69
CA TYR A 48 -7.34 29.61 -2.09
C TYR A 48 -8.15 28.82 -3.14
N ALA A 49 -9.27 28.20 -2.74
CA ALA A 49 -10.08 27.32 -3.58
C ALA A 49 -10.64 27.99 -4.86
N GLY A 50 -10.72 29.33 -4.88
CA GLY A 50 -11.17 30.10 -6.04
C GLY A 50 -10.14 30.24 -7.17
N ASN A 51 -8.88 29.83 -6.96
CA ASN A 51 -7.83 29.97 -7.97
C ASN A 51 -7.73 28.70 -8.87
N PRO A 52 -7.98 28.79 -10.19
CA PRO A 52 -7.94 27.65 -11.10
C PRO A 52 -6.57 26.93 -11.16
N GLN A 53 -5.48 27.60 -10.80
CA GLN A 53 -4.15 26.97 -10.73
C GLN A 53 -4.07 25.90 -9.62
N VAL A 54 -4.77 26.09 -8.51
CA VAL A 54 -4.76 25.15 -7.37
C VAL A 54 -5.57 23.88 -7.70
N ALA A 55 -6.69 24.04 -8.43
CA ALA A 55 -7.45 22.91 -8.96
C ALA A 55 -6.65 22.11 -10.01
N GLY A 56 -5.83 22.79 -10.81
CA GLY A 56 -4.87 22.16 -11.72
C GLY A 56 -3.81 21.33 -10.99
N ALA A 57 -3.24 21.89 -9.90
CA ALA A 57 -2.26 21.19 -9.07
C ALA A 57 -2.84 19.93 -8.41
N LEU A 58 -4.08 19.98 -7.91
CA LEU A 58 -4.78 18.81 -7.34
C LEU A 58 -5.03 17.72 -8.38
N ARG A 59 -5.40 18.07 -9.61
CA ARG A 59 -5.51 17.08 -10.71
C ARG A 59 -4.15 16.44 -11.02
N GLY A 60 -3.09 17.25 -11.06
CA GLY A 60 -1.72 16.75 -11.24
C GLY A 60 -1.32 15.77 -10.14
N MET A 61 -1.67 16.06 -8.89
CA MET A 61 -1.43 15.17 -7.75
C MET A 61 -2.11 13.81 -7.92
N GLY A 62 -3.36 13.78 -8.37
CA GLY A 62 -4.08 12.53 -8.66
C GLY A 62 -3.39 11.69 -9.75
N ALA A 63 -2.89 12.34 -10.80
CA ALA A 63 -2.13 11.66 -11.85
C ALA A 63 -0.80 11.09 -11.33
N VAL A 64 -0.07 11.87 -10.50
CA VAL A 64 1.20 11.43 -9.88
C VAL A 64 0.97 10.25 -8.93
N SER A 65 -0.07 10.30 -8.09
CA SER A 65 -0.43 9.18 -7.21
C SER A 65 -0.73 7.91 -8.00
N GLY A 66 -1.50 8.02 -9.10
CA GLY A 66 -1.74 6.89 -10.00
C GLY A 66 -0.45 6.33 -10.61
N GLY A 67 0.45 7.20 -11.07
CA GLY A 67 1.75 6.83 -11.61
C GLY A 67 2.66 6.13 -10.59
N LEU A 68 2.67 6.61 -9.34
CA LEU A 68 3.42 5.98 -8.23
C LEU A 68 2.90 4.57 -7.93
N ILE A 69 1.58 4.40 -7.87
CA ILE A 69 0.95 3.08 -7.67
C ILE A 69 1.34 2.13 -8.82
N ALA A 70 1.24 2.60 -10.06
CA ALA A 70 1.64 1.83 -11.22
C ALA A 70 3.13 1.46 -11.19
N ALA A 71 4.00 2.40 -10.85
CA ALA A 71 5.44 2.20 -10.73
C ALA A 71 5.77 1.18 -9.63
N THR A 72 5.12 1.24 -8.47
CA THR A 72 5.25 0.22 -7.42
C THR A 72 4.81 -1.15 -7.92
N GLY A 73 3.69 -1.24 -8.64
CA GLY A 73 3.23 -2.49 -9.26
C GLY A 73 4.28 -3.07 -10.21
N ILE A 74 4.84 -2.26 -11.10
CA ILE A 74 5.90 -2.67 -12.04
C ILE A 74 7.15 -3.14 -11.28
N LYS A 75 7.54 -2.43 -10.21
CA LYS A 75 8.70 -2.76 -9.38
C LYS A 75 8.57 -4.12 -8.66
N LEU A 76 7.34 -4.59 -8.45
CA LEU A 76 7.06 -5.90 -7.83
C LEU A 76 7.09 -7.07 -8.84
N ILE A 77 6.99 -6.82 -10.16
CA ILE A 77 7.00 -7.86 -11.20
C ILE A 77 8.26 -8.76 -11.14
N PRO A 78 9.50 -8.23 -10.99
CA PRO A 78 10.69 -9.07 -10.88
C PRO A 78 10.69 -9.95 -9.62
N GLN A 79 10.05 -9.52 -8.54
CA GLN A 79 9.92 -10.32 -7.32
C GLN A 79 8.94 -11.47 -7.53
N LEU A 80 7.86 -11.25 -8.30
CA LEU A 80 6.93 -12.30 -8.73
C LEU A 80 7.62 -13.40 -9.54
N ARG A 81 8.58 -13.05 -10.40
CA ARG A 81 9.35 -14.02 -11.20
C ARG A 81 10.19 -14.97 -10.36
N LYS A 82 10.61 -14.54 -9.16
CA LYS A 82 11.38 -15.34 -8.21
C LYS A 82 10.49 -16.19 -7.29
N HIS A 83 9.16 -16.09 -7.43
CA HIS A 83 8.23 -16.78 -6.54
C HIS A 83 8.14 -18.28 -6.88
N PRO A 84 8.22 -19.20 -5.89
CA PRO A 84 8.16 -20.67 -6.10
C PRO A 84 6.86 -21.20 -6.72
N LEU A 85 5.84 -20.35 -6.92
CA LEU A 85 4.57 -20.74 -7.54
C LEU A 85 4.66 -20.84 -9.07
N GLY A 86 5.68 -20.22 -9.69
CA GLY A 86 5.82 -20.09 -11.14
C GLY A 86 5.19 -18.80 -11.68
N PHE A 87 5.82 -18.19 -12.69
CA PHE A 87 5.39 -16.89 -13.23
C PHE A 87 3.97 -16.90 -13.80
N ALA A 88 3.54 -18.01 -14.40
CA ALA A 88 2.22 -18.15 -15.03
C ALA A 88 1.07 -18.12 -14.01
N THR A 89 1.21 -18.74 -12.83
CA THR A 89 0.18 -18.76 -11.79
C THR A 89 0.07 -17.41 -11.09
N CYS A 90 1.20 -16.74 -10.84
CA CYS A 90 1.20 -15.36 -10.35
C CYS A 90 0.53 -14.40 -11.35
N LEU A 91 0.82 -14.55 -12.65
CA LEU A 91 0.19 -13.72 -13.68
C LEU A 91 -1.33 -13.97 -13.77
N ALA A 92 -1.77 -15.21 -13.65
CA ALA A 92 -3.20 -15.56 -13.59
C ALA A 92 -3.89 -14.92 -12.38
N PHE A 93 -3.24 -14.91 -11.20
CA PHE A 93 -3.75 -14.21 -10.02
C PHE A 93 -3.83 -12.70 -10.22
N VAL A 94 -2.81 -12.09 -10.80
CA VAL A 94 -2.81 -10.64 -11.13
C VAL A 94 -3.97 -10.31 -12.06
N ALA A 95 -4.18 -11.11 -13.11
CA ALA A 95 -5.28 -10.91 -14.05
C ALA A 95 -6.66 -11.08 -13.37
N LEU A 96 -6.80 -12.05 -12.48
CA LEU A 96 -8.04 -12.33 -11.76
C LEU A 96 -8.37 -11.23 -10.74
N VAL A 97 -7.38 -10.79 -9.96
CA VAL A 97 -7.51 -9.65 -9.03
C VAL A 97 -7.84 -8.37 -9.80
N PHE A 98 -7.16 -8.12 -10.93
CA PHE A 98 -7.44 -6.97 -11.77
C PHE A 98 -8.85 -7.02 -12.35
N GLY A 99 -9.32 -8.17 -12.84
CA GLY A 99 -10.69 -8.34 -13.33
C GLY A 99 -11.75 -8.13 -12.25
N ALA A 100 -11.53 -8.67 -11.05
CA ALA A 100 -12.44 -8.51 -9.91
C ALA A 100 -12.56 -7.04 -9.45
N ILE A 101 -11.47 -6.29 -9.48
CA ILE A 101 -11.46 -4.89 -9.04
C ILE A 101 -11.92 -3.94 -10.17
N ALA A 102 -11.36 -4.09 -11.37
CA ALA A 102 -11.61 -3.19 -12.50
C ALA A 102 -13.02 -3.38 -13.08
N TRP A 103 -13.49 -4.63 -13.18
CA TRP A 103 -14.79 -4.94 -13.78
C TRP A 103 -15.90 -5.09 -12.73
N ALA A 104 -15.66 -5.88 -11.69
CA ALA A 104 -16.69 -6.15 -10.67
C ALA A 104 -16.72 -5.10 -9.55
N ARG A 105 -15.79 -4.11 -9.54
CA ARG A 105 -15.72 -3.00 -8.58
C ARG A 105 -15.78 -3.47 -7.11
N ILE A 106 -15.29 -4.70 -6.87
CA ILE A 106 -15.36 -5.32 -5.55
C ILE A 106 -14.38 -4.57 -4.63
N PRO A 107 -14.80 -4.18 -3.41
CA PRO A 107 -13.93 -3.52 -2.45
C PRO A 107 -12.65 -4.34 -2.22
N LEU A 108 -11.51 -3.67 -2.33
CA LEU A 108 -10.17 -4.26 -2.27
C LEU A 108 -10.00 -5.20 -1.07
N GLY A 109 -10.59 -4.85 0.08
CA GLY A 109 -10.52 -5.66 1.29
C GLY A 109 -11.04 -7.08 1.12
N TRP A 110 -12.16 -7.27 0.41
CA TRP A 110 -12.73 -8.59 0.15
C TRP A 110 -11.89 -9.39 -0.84
N VAL A 111 -11.39 -8.72 -1.88
CA VAL A 111 -10.48 -9.31 -2.88
C VAL A 111 -9.20 -9.81 -2.21
N LEU A 112 -8.64 -9.01 -1.29
CA LEU A 112 -7.42 -9.35 -0.56
C LEU A 112 -7.63 -10.50 0.44
N LEU A 113 -8.75 -10.51 1.16
CA LEU A 113 -9.08 -11.58 2.10
C LEU A 113 -9.31 -12.92 1.39
N VAL A 114 -10.07 -12.93 0.30
CA VAL A 114 -10.42 -14.16 -0.41
C VAL A 114 -9.27 -14.62 -1.30
N LEU A 115 -8.85 -13.80 -2.27
CA LEU A 115 -7.82 -14.21 -3.23
C LEU A 115 -6.43 -14.23 -2.60
N GLY A 116 -6.12 -13.30 -1.71
CA GLY A 116 -4.87 -13.33 -0.95
C GLY A 116 -4.80 -14.53 -0.01
N GLY A 117 -5.91 -14.86 0.67
CA GLY A 117 -6.01 -16.06 1.50
C GLY A 117 -5.81 -17.36 0.70
N VAL A 118 -6.47 -17.48 -0.45
CA VAL A 118 -6.33 -18.65 -1.34
C VAL A 118 -4.91 -18.73 -1.92
N ALA A 119 -4.32 -17.61 -2.34
CA ALA A 119 -2.95 -17.57 -2.83
C ALA A 119 -1.96 -17.99 -1.73
N CYS A 120 -2.12 -17.49 -0.50
CA CYS A 120 -1.31 -17.88 0.66
C CYS A 120 -1.49 -19.36 1.04
N GLY A 121 -2.71 -19.89 0.95
CA GLY A 121 -2.96 -21.31 1.21
C GLY A 121 -2.31 -22.22 0.15
N TRP A 122 -2.36 -21.81 -1.12
CA TRP A 122 -1.73 -22.54 -2.22
C TRP A 122 -0.20 -22.42 -2.21
N THR A 123 0.38 -21.26 -1.88
CA THR A 123 1.83 -21.16 -1.65
C THR A 123 2.25 -22.05 -0.50
N TRP A 124 1.53 -22.03 0.62
CA TRP A 124 1.90 -22.82 1.78
C TRP A 124 1.85 -24.32 1.47
N LYS A 125 0.81 -24.80 0.78
CA LYS A 125 0.75 -26.21 0.34
C LYS A 125 1.86 -26.61 -0.63
N LYS A 126 2.40 -25.67 -1.42
CA LYS A 126 3.45 -25.95 -2.41
C LYS A 126 4.88 -25.79 -1.84
N ILE A 127 5.02 -25.08 -0.73
CA ILE A 127 6.29 -24.85 -0.01
C ILE A 127 6.43 -25.83 1.17
N ALA A 128 5.32 -26.35 1.71
CA ALA A 128 5.36 -27.44 2.68
C ALA A 128 5.97 -28.70 2.02
N PRO A 129 6.93 -29.37 2.69
CA PRO A 129 7.66 -30.52 2.16
C PRO A 129 6.77 -31.74 1.92
#